data_AF-A0A6M8MMC9-F1
#
_entry.id   AF-A0A6M8MMC9-F1
#
_cell.length_a   1.000
_cell.length_b   1.000
_cell.length_c   1.000
_cell.angle_alpha   90.00
_cell.angle_beta   90.00
_cell.angle_gamma   90.00
#
_symmetry.space_group_name_H-M   'P 1'
#
loop_
_entity.id
_entity.type
_entity.pdbx_description
1 polymer ?
#
loop_
_entity_poly.entity_id
_entity_poly.type
_entity_poly.pdbx_seq_one_letter_code
_entity_poly.pdbx_strand_id
1 'polypeptide(L)'
;MTHAQSPRPAKANAARAAETMDQALTWLIELEIADVATYARFLEWLDADPAHREAFASAEAVWHSQAVFDAAAALATRKKRDAE
;
A
#
# COMPACT_ATOMS: atom_id res chain seq x y z
N MET A 1 -14.86 -19.02 36.18
CA MET A 1 -14.38 -17.71 35.66
C MET A 1 -12.98 -17.88 35.11
N THR A 2 -12.82 -18.46 33.92
CA THR A 2 -11.53 -18.51 33.24
C THR A 2 -11.50 -17.34 32.26
N HIS A 3 -10.88 -16.24 32.69
CA HIS A 3 -10.57 -15.12 31.81
C HIS A 3 -9.45 -15.60 30.89
N ALA A 4 -9.81 -16.18 29.75
CA ALA A 4 -8.88 -16.49 28.67
C ALA A 4 -8.35 -15.17 28.08
N GLN A 5 -7.27 -14.66 28.67
CA GLN A 5 -6.46 -13.59 28.11
C GLN A 5 -5.64 -14.21 26.96
N SER A 6 -6.27 -14.51 25.82
CA SER A 6 -6.49 -13.64 24.65
C SER A 6 -5.25 -13.55 23.75
N PRO A 7 -5.29 -14.03 22.50
CA PRO A 7 -4.24 -13.84 21.48
C PRO A 7 -4.18 -12.38 20.95
N ARG A 8 -4.40 -11.39 21.83
CA ARG A 8 -4.58 -9.97 21.51
C ARG A 8 -3.33 -9.25 20.95
N PRO A 9 -2.06 -9.59 21.27
CA PRO A 9 -0.93 -8.85 20.71
C PRO A 9 -0.72 -9.13 19.22
N ALA A 10 -0.94 -10.36 18.75
CA ALA A 10 -0.80 -10.72 17.34
C ALA A 10 -1.82 -10.00 16.45
N LYS A 11 -3.06 -9.85 16.93
CA LYS A 11 -4.11 -9.11 16.19
C LYS A 11 -3.84 -7.61 16.13
N ALA A 12 -3.32 -7.02 17.21
CA ALA A 12 -2.93 -5.61 17.23
C ALA A 12 -1.79 -5.32 16.25
N ASN A 13 -0.80 -6.20 16.17
CA ASN A 13 0.30 -6.07 15.20
C ASN A 13 -0.19 -6.22 13.76
N ALA A 14 -1.10 -7.16 13.48
CA ALA A 14 -1.68 -7.32 12.15
C ALA A 14 -2.52 -6.10 11.72
N ALA A 15 -3.29 -5.51 12.64
CA ALA A 15 -4.04 -4.29 12.37
C ALA A 15 -3.11 -3.12 12.03
N ARG A 16 -2.04 -2.94 12.81
CA ARG A 16 -1.04 -1.90 12.57
C ARG A 16 -0.28 -2.10 11.25
N ALA A 17 0.02 -3.35 10.89
CA ALA A 17 0.60 -3.67 9.59
C ALA A 17 -0.35 -3.33 8.44
N ALA A 18 -1.66 -3.62 8.58
CA ALA A 18 -2.66 -3.26 7.58
C ALA A 18 -2.81 -1.73 7.44
N GLU A 19 -2.83 -0.98 8.55
CA GLU A 19 -2.85 0.49 8.53
C GLU A 19 -1.58 1.08 7.90
N THR A 20 -0.43 0.43 8.11
CA THR A 20 0.84 0.83 7.49
C THR A 20 0.81 0.60 5.97
N MET A 21 0.25 -0.53 5.54
CA MET A 21 0.09 -0.85 4.13
C MET A 21 -0.90 0.08 3.42
N ASP A 22 -1.98 0.46 4.08
CA ASP A 22 -2.93 1.48 3.60
C ASP A 22 -2.26 2.86 3.42
N GLN A 23 -1.44 3.27 4.39
CA GLN A 23 -0.64 4.50 4.28
C GLN A 23 0.38 4.42 3.14
N ALA A 24 1.04 3.28 2.94
CA ALA A 24 1.98 3.08 1.85
C ALA A 24 1.30 3.26 0.48
N LEU A 25 0.09 2.72 0.31
CA LEU A 25 -0.71 2.91 -0.91
C LEU A 25 -1.11 4.38 -1.10
N THR A 26 -1.48 5.07 -0.02
CA THR A 26 -1.77 6.52 -0.05
C THR A 26 -0.55 7.30 -0.52
N TRP A 27 0.64 6.98 -0.02
CA TRP A 27 1.89 7.63 -0.45
C TRP A 27 2.20 7.40 -1.93
N LEU A 28 1.93 6.22 -2.50
CA LEU A 28 2.13 5.99 -3.94
C LEU A 28 1.30 6.93 -4.80
N ILE A 29 0.06 7.22 -4.40
CA ILE A 29 -0.84 8.14 -5.12
C ILE A 29 -0.36 9.58 -4.96
N GLU A 30 -0.01 9.99 -3.73
CA GLU A 30 0.48 11.34 -3.45
C GLU A 30 1.81 11.63 -4.16
N LEU A 31 2.67 10.62 -4.31
CA LEU A 31 3.97 10.72 -4.98
C LEU A 31 3.87 10.93 -6.50
N GLU A 32 2.79 10.48 -7.16
CA GLU A 32 2.58 10.72 -8.60
C GLU A 32 2.42 12.22 -8.94
N ILE A 33 1.96 13.02 -7.97
CA ILE A 33 1.74 14.47 -8.13
C ILE A 33 2.57 15.29 -7.13
N ALA A 34 3.53 14.67 -6.45
CA ALA A 34 4.18 15.25 -5.29
C ALA A 34 5.09 16.45 -5.64
N ASP A 35 4.97 17.49 -4.83
CA ASP A 35 5.94 18.57 -4.72
C ASP A 35 7.03 18.22 -3.67
N VAL A 36 8.08 19.04 -3.57
CA VAL A 36 9.20 18.86 -2.64
C VAL A 36 8.73 18.72 -1.19
N ALA A 37 7.66 19.43 -0.82
CA ALA A 37 7.08 19.34 0.52
C ALA A 37 6.46 17.96 0.82
N THR A 38 5.79 17.35 -0.15
CA THR A 38 5.21 16.00 -0.02
C THR A 38 6.31 14.95 0.05
N TYR A 39 7.37 15.11 -0.75
CA TYR A 39 8.53 14.23 -0.73
C TYR A 39 9.27 14.26 0.62
N ALA A 40 9.41 15.45 1.23
CA ALA A 40 10.02 15.58 2.56
C ALA A 40 9.22 14.82 3.63
N ARG A 41 7.88 14.95 3.64
CA ARG A 41 7.01 14.25 4.59
C ARG A 41 7.03 12.73 4.38
N PHE A 42 7.16 12.29 3.14
CA PHE A 42 7.34 10.89 2.82
C PHE A 42 8.65 10.34 3.41
N LEU A 43 9.76 11.06 3.28
CA LEU A 43 11.04 10.66 3.90
C LEU A 43 10.95 10.62 5.43
N GLU A 44 10.30 11.59 6.06
CA GLU A 44 10.05 11.57 7.51
C GLU A 44 9.21 10.36 7.92
N TRP A 45 8.19 10.01 7.14
CA TRP A 45 7.37 8.82 7.38
C TRP A 45 8.18 7.52 7.25
N LEU A 46 9.06 7.41 6.25
CA LEU A 46 9.96 6.25 6.10
C LEU A 46 11.02 6.13 7.20
N ASP A 47 11.41 7.24 7.82
CA ASP A 47 12.37 7.22 8.93
C ASP A 47 11.71 6.88 10.27
N ALA A 48 10.42 7.19 10.42
CA ALA A 48 9.66 6.95 11.64
C ALA A 48 9.57 5.45 12.02
N ASP A 49 9.49 4.54 11.05
CA ASP A 49 9.42 3.10 11.32
C ASP A 49 9.98 2.26 10.17
N PRO A 50 10.81 1.23 10.43
CA PRO A 50 11.30 0.34 9.38
C PRO A 50 10.17 -0.45 8.67
N ALA A 51 9.05 -0.73 9.34
CA ALA A 51 7.90 -1.40 8.74
C ALA A 51 7.24 -0.55 7.64
N HIS A 52 7.35 0.77 7.73
CA HIS A 52 6.87 1.68 6.68
C HIS A 52 7.64 1.47 5.37
N ARG A 53 8.96 1.22 5.46
CA ARG A 53 9.81 0.92 4.29
C ARG A 53 9.43 -0.40 3.64
N GLU A 54 9.21 -1.43 4.44
CA GLU A 54 8.79 -2.75 3.95
C GLU A 54 7.41 -2.71 3.30
N ALA A 55 6.47 -1.96 3.88
CA ALA A 55 5.14 -1.77 3.32
C ALA A 55 5.17 -0.97 2.02
N PHE A 56 5.97 0.09 1.96
CA PHE A 56 6.15 0.88 0.74
C PHE A 56 6.79 0.05 -0.38
N ALA A 57 7.86 -0.68 -0.09
CA ALA A 57 8.49 -1.58 -1.06
C ALA A 57 7.53 -2.67 -1.56
N SER A 58 6.70 -3.22 -0.67
CA SER A 58 5.67 -4.20 -1.05
C SER A 58 4.58 -3.58 -1.92
N ALA A 59 4.12 -2.37 -1.57
CA ALA A 59 3.12 -1.65 -2.33
C ALA A 59 3.65 -1.27 -3.73
N GLU A 60 4.87 -0.76 -3.82
CA GLU A 60 5.55 -0.45 -5.08
C GLU A 60 5.74 -1.72 -5.93
N ALA A 61 6.16 -2.84 -5.33
CA ALA A 61 6.30 -4.11 -6.03
C ALA A 61 4.96 -4.63 -6.58
N VAL A 62 3.86 -4.45 -5.85
CA VAL A 62 2.51 -4.79 -6.35
C VAL A 62 2.09 -3.84 -7.48
N TRP A 63 2.31 -2.53 -7.32
CA TRP A 63 1.94 -1.52 -8.30
C TRP A 63 2.73 -1.65 -9.62
N HIS A 64 4.03 -1.91 -9.52
CA HIS A 64 4.94 -2.15 -10.65
C HIS A 64 4.90 -3.60 -11.15
N SER A 65 4.10 -4.47 -10.52
CA SER A 65 3.99 -5.86 -10.95
C SER A 65 3.36 -5.94 -12.34
N GLN A 66 3.87 -6.87 -13.13
CA GLN A 66 3.30 -7.26 -14.41
C GLN A 66 1.79 -7.54 -14.31
N ALA A 67 1.31 -8.01 -13.15
CA ALA A 67 -0.11 -8.30 -12.92
C ALA A 67 -1.02 -7.05 -12.95
N VAL A 68 -0.56 -5.91 -12.43
CA VAL A 68 -1.31 -4.64 -12.52
C VAL A 68 -1.31 -4.14 -13.96
N PHE A 69 -0.17 -4.27 -14.65
CA PHE A 69 -0.06 -3.92 -16.06
C PHE A 69 -0.95 -4.80 -16.96
N ASP A 70 -0.99 -6.11 -16.70
CA ASP A 70 -1.83 -7.07 -17.42
C ASP A 70 -3.32 -6.84 -17.13
N ALA A 71 -3.69 -6.52 -15.88
CA ALA A 71 -5.05 -6.14 -15.52
C ALA A 71 -5.49 -4.83 -16.19
N ALA A 72 -4.61 -3.82 -16.25
CA ALA A 72 -4.86 -2.57 -16.96
C ALA A 72 -5.00 -2.81 -18.47
N ALA A 73 -4.14 -3.65 -19.06
CA ALA A 73 -4.22 -4.04 -20.45
C ALA A 73 -5.52 -4.81 -20.75
N ALA A 74 -5.92 -5.77 -19.91
CA ALA A 74 -7.16 -6.52 -20.03
C ALA A 74 -8.39 -5.60 -19.95
N LEU A 75 -8.39 -4.62 -19.05
CA LEU A 75 -9.45 -3.62 -18.93
C LEU A 75 -9.54 -2.71 -20.18
N ALA A 76 -8.40 -2.23 -20.67
CA ALA A 76 -8.32 -1.43 -21.89
C ALA A 76 -8.77 -2.21 -23.14
N THR A 77 -8.47 -3.51 -23.19
CA THR A 77 -8.86 -4.40 -24.29
C THR A 77 -10.36 -4.71 -24.26
N ARG A 78 -10.96 -4.79 -23.06
CA ARG A 78 -12.42 -4.97 -22.91
C ARG A 78 -13.18 -3.76 -23.45
N LYS A 79 -12.80 -2.54 -23.04
CA LYS A 79 -13.44 -1.29 -23.47
C LYS A 79 -13.44 -1.07 -25.00
N LYS A 80 -12.48 -1.66 -25.72
CA LYS A 80 -12.45 -1.63 -27.20
C LYS A 80 -13.48 -2.56 -27.84
N ARG A 81 -13.90 -3.63 -27.17
CA ARG A 81 -14.90 -4.59 -27.70
C ARG A 81 -16.34 -4.20 -27.41
N ASP A 82 -16.58 -3.36 -26.40
CA ASP A 82 -17.91 -2.81 -26.10
C ASP A 82 -18.26 -1.60 -27.00
N ALA A 83 -17.33 -1.15 -27.85
CA ALA A 83 -17.48 0.00 -28.75
C ALA A 83 -17.54 -0.40 -30.24
N GLU A 84 -17.70 -1.70 -30.54
CA GLU A 84 -17.86 -2.23 -31.91
C GLU A 84 -19.26 -2.77 -32.15
#